data_AF-A0A9D9BSM1-F1
#
_entry.id   AF-A0A9D9BSM1-F1
#
_cell.length_a   1.000
_cell.length_b   1.000
_cell.length_c   1.000
_cell.angle_alpha   90.00
_cell.angle_beta   90.00
_cell.angle_gamma   90.00
#
_symmetry.space_group_name_H-M   'P 1'
#
loop_
_entity.id
_entity.type
_entity.pdbx_description
1 polymer ?
#
loop_
_entity_poly.entity_id
_entity_poly.type
_entity_poly.pdbx_seq_one_letter_code
_entity_poly.pdbx_strand_id
1 'polypeptide(L)'
;MSGTLTYDQNLLDKFSKFTGELQQELQGVFGYMSTALRYAVTIGDSAIRQRIQGELNHAVGLFSVAHLMGRFEKVLPKAYWHEVVVDANDLERILAYRHISLSGHKGFSGDRVNEDRASFDSVMAGPNPILGVESFTTQKIVLTENFGIHAHQFLYPLSNMILAEIAKKI
;
A
#
# COMPACT_ATOMS: atom_id res chain seq x y z
N MET A 1 -12.83 -20.44 -5.11
CA MET A 1 -14.25 -20.45 -4.70
C MET A 1 -14.73 -19.00 -4.71
N SER A 2 -15.66 -18.62 -5.58
CA SER A 2 -16.31 -17.30 -5.51
C SER A 2 -17.48 -17.41 -4.53
N GLY A 3 -17.22 -17.13 -3.26
CA GLY A 3 -18.29 -16.84 -2.31
C GLY A 3 -18.74 -15.38 -2.50
N THR A 4 -19.99 -15.08 -2.20
CA THR A 4 -20.49 -13.71 -2.10
C THR A 4 -20.04 -13.11 -0.77
N LEU A 5 -19.70 -11.82 -0.73
CA LEU A 5 -19.43 -11.14 0.52
C LEU A 5 -20.70 -11.12 1.38
N THR A 6 -20.62 -11.60 2.61
CA THR A 6 -21.73 -11.46 3.57
C THR A 6 -21.63 -10.08 4.23
N TYR A 7 -22.62 -9.23 3.97
CA TYR A 7 -22.76 -7.93 4.63
C TYR A 7 -23.42 -8.14 5.99
N ASP A 8 -22.66 -7.97 7.06
CA ASP A 8 -23.14 -8.09 8.43
C ASP A 8 -22.50 -7.05 9.36
N GLN A 9 -23.05 -6.90 10.57
CA GLN A 9 -22.54 -5.96 11.56
C GLN A 9 -21.07 -6.23 11.93
N ASN A 10 -20.64 -7.50 11.91
CA ASN A 10 -19.27 -7.87 12.24
C ASN A 10 -18.26 -7.39 11.20
N LEU A 11 -18.59 -7.47 9.91
CA LEU A 11 -17.79 -6.89 8.83
C LEU A 11 -17.74 -5.36 8.97
N LEU A 12 -18.88 -4.72 9.24
CA LEU A 12 -18.96 -3.28 9.47
C LEU A 12 -18.05 -2.84 10.64
N ASP A 13 -18.11 -3.54 11.77
CA ASP A 13 -17.31 -3.24 12.96
C ASP A 13 -15.80 -3.42 12.70
N LYS A 14 -15.41 -4.51 12.03
CA LYS A 14 -14.00 -4.75 11.65
C LYS A 14 -13.48 -3.66 10.73
N PHE A 15 -14.26 -3.28 9.73
CA PHE A 15 -13.87 -2.27 8.76
C PHE A 15 -13.85 -0.87 9.38
N SER A 16 -14.82 -0.56 10.23
CA SER A 16 -14.86 0.69 11.02
C SER A 16 -13.62 0.83 11.91
N LYS A 17 -13.27 -0.25 12.64
CA LYS A 17 -12.05 -0.29 13.46
C LYS A 17 -10.80 -0.07 12.62
N PHE A 18 -10.68 -0.76 11.49
CA PHE A 18 -9.54 -0.61 10.59
C PHE A 18 -9.40 0.83 10.07
N THR A 19 -10.49 1.45 9.59
CA THR A 19 -10.50 2.84 9.13
C THR A 19 -10.12 3.81 10.25
N GLY A 20 -10.62 3.60 11.47
CA GLY A 20 -10.25 4.41 12.64
C GLY A 20 -8.77 4.28 13.03
N GLU A 21 -8.22 3.07 12.98
CA GLU A 21 -6.79 2.83 13.23
C GLU A 21 -5.91 3.47 12.15
N LEU A 22 -6.29 3.38 10.87
CA LEU A 22 -5.58 4.06 9.79
C LEU A 22 -5.44 5.56 10.07
N GLN A 23 -6.51 6.24 10.49
CA GLN A 23 -6.48 7.68 10.74
C GLN A 23 -5.34 8.11 11.69
N GLN A 24 -5.03 7.29 12.70
CA GLN A 24 -4.00 7.57 13.70
C GLN A 24 -2.57 7.33 13.17
N GLU A 25 -2.40 6.42 12.22
CA GLU A 25 -1.09 5.98 11.73
C GLU A 25 -0.38 7.00 10.84
N LEU A 26 -1.14 7.86 10.14
CA LEU A 26 -0.56 8.87 9.24
C LEU A 26 0.35 9.85 9.97
N GLN A 27 -0.17 10.47 11.03
CA GLN A 27 0.59 11.44 11.83
C GLN A 27 1.47 10.79 12.89
N GLY A 28 1.16 9.56 13.30
CA GLY A 28 1.96 8.78 14.23
C GLY A 28 3.12 8.08 13.53
N VAL A 29 2.89 6.82 13.15
CA VAL A 29 3.95 5.89 12.73
C VAL A 29 4.60 6.31 11.41
N PHE A 30 3.81 6.63 10.37
CA PHE A 30 4.39 6.97 9.06
C PHE A 30 5.09 8.33 9.04
N GLY A 31 4.51 9.33 9.70
CA GLY A 31 5.15 10.64 9.90
C GLY A 31 6.48 10.54 10.67
N TYR A 32 6.48 9.77 11.76
CA TYR A 32 7.70 9.52 12.55
C TYR A 32 8.77 8.81 11.73
N MET A 33 8.42 7.72 11.03
CA MET A 33 9.39 6.98 10.20
C MET A 33 10.00 7.88 9.12
N SER A 34 9.19 8.60 8.34
CA SER A 34 9.70 9.53 7.31
C SER A 34 10.68 10.55 7.89
N THR A 35 10.36 11.13 9.07
CA THR A 35 11.21 12.12 9.72
C THR A 35 12.51 11.53 10.25
N ALA A 36 12.43 10.40 10.96
CA ALA A 36 13.57 9.75 11.57
C ALA A 36 14.56 9.21 10.53
N LEU A 37 14.06 8.80 9.36
CA LEU A 37 14.88 8.17 8.33
C LEU A 37 15.62 9.17 7.45
N ARG A 38 15.15 10.43 7.33
CA ARG A 38 15.68 11.42 6.38
C ARG A 38 17.20 11.62 6.45
N TYR A 39 17.82 11.38 7.61
CA TYR A 39 19.27 11.46 7.82
C TYR A 39 19.81 10.35 8.73
N ALA A 40 19.19 9.17 8.70
CA ALA A 40 19.58 8.07 9.59
C ALA A 40 21.02 7.59 9.34
N VAL A 41 21.56 7.75 8.13
CA VAL A 41 22.91 7.32 7.78
C VAL A 41 23.92 8.45 7.98
N THR A 42 24.84 8.26 8.94
CA THR A 42 25.84 9.27 9.34
C THR A 42 27.24 9.06 8.72
N ILE A 43 27.35 8.18 7.72
CA ILE A 43 28.62 7.85 7.05
C ILE A 43 29.23 9.10 6.39
N GLY A 44 30.54 9.29 6.60
CA GLY A 44 31.29 10.45 6.10
C GLY A 44 31.38 10.50 4.57
N ASP A 45 31.58 9.35 3.93
CA ASP A 45 31.55 9.22 2.47
C ASP A 45 30.13 9.48 1.93
N SER A 46 30.00 10.50 1.07
CA SER A 46 28.71 10.94 0.56
C SER A 46 28.05 9.93 -0.38
N ALA A 47 28.83 9.20 -1.19
CA ALA A 47 28.31 8.23 -2.14
C ALA A 47 27.79 6.98 -1.41
N ILE A 48 28.55 6.49 -0.43
CA ILE A 48 28.13 5.37 0.42
C ILE A 48 26.91 5.77 1.24
N ARG A 49 26.92 6.99 1.83
CA ARG A 49 25.78 7.50 2.60
C ARG A 49 24.51 7.54 1.75
N GLN A 50 24.56 8.13 0.56
CA GLN A 50 23.40 8.20 -0.34
C GLN A 50 22.90 6.81 -0.74
N ARG A 51 23.81 5.88 -1.04
CA ARG A 51 23.45 4.51 -1.38
C ARG A 51 22.71 3.82 -0.23
N ILE A 52 23.26 3.85 0.98
CA ILE A 52 22.65 3.18 2.13
C ILE A 52 21.34 3.87 2.52
N GLN A 53 21.28 5.20 2.44
CA GLN A 53 20.05 5.95 2.70
C GLN A 53 18.94 5.58 1.71
N GLY A 54 19.26 5.45 0.43
CA GLY A 54 18.30 5.02 -0.60
C GLY A 54 17.76 3.62 -0.35
N GLU A 55 18.62 2.66 -0.01
CA GLU A 55 18.18 1.29 0.31
C GLU A 55 17.32 1.25 1.60
N LEU A 56 17.66 2.07 2.60
CA LEU A 56 16.86 2.22 3.81
C LEU A 56 15.48 2.82 3.54
N ASN A 57 15.42 3.90 2.75
CA ASN A 57 14.16 4.52 2.31
C ASN A 57 13.28 3.50 1.59
N HIS A 58 13.87 2.74 0.67
CA HIS A 58 13.18 1.70 -0.08
C HIS A 58 12.62 0.60 0.83
N ALA A 59 13.43 0.09 1.77
CA ALA A 59 13.01 -0.95 2.72
C ALA A 59 11.83 -0.49 3.58
N VAL A 60 11.84 0.77 4.04
CA VAL A 60 10.74 1.32 4.83
C VAL A 60 9.48 1.52 4.01
N GLY A 61 9.62 1.97 2.76
CA GLY A 61 8.49 2.05 1.82
C GLY A 61 7.83 0.68 1.63
N LEU A 62 8.63 -0.37 1.42
CA LEU A 62 8.16 -1.75 1.28
C LEU A 62 7.46 -2.26 2.55
N PHE A 63 8.06 -2.01 3.72
CA PHE A 63 7.45 -2.40 5.00
C PHE A 63 6.11 -1.70 5.23
N SER A 64 6.04 -0.41 4.91
CA SER A 64 4.83 0.40 5.10
C SER A 64 3.66 -0.13 4.26
N VAL A 65 3.89 -0.42 2.98
CA VAL A 65 2.83 -0.95 2.12
C VAL A 65 2.48 -2.39 2.42
N ALA A 66 3.46 -3.22 2.81
CA ALA A 66 3.19 -4.58 3.28
C ALA A 66 2.29 -4.57 4.53
N HIS A 67 2.56 -3.65 5.46
CA HIS A 67 1.74 -3.46 6.66
C HIS A 67 0.31 -3.02 6.30
N LEU A 68 0.17 -1.96 5.50
CA LEU A 68 -1.14 -1.40 5.12
C LEU A 68 -1.98 -2.42 4.34
N MET A 69 -1.39 -3.03 3.31
CA MET A 69 -2.09 -4.01 2.47
C MET A 69 -2.39 -5.30 3.22
N GLY A 70 -1.49 -5.76 4.09
CA GLY A 70 -1.73 -6.95 4.91
C GLY A 70 -2.89 -6.76 5.89
N ARG A 71 -3.02 -5.58 6.50
CA ARG A 71 -4.17 -5.27 7.36
C ARG A 71 -5.45 -5.09 6.57
N PHE A 72 -5.39 -4.43 5.42
CA PHE A 72 -6.55 -4.29 4.53
C PHE A 72 -7.08 -5.65 4.08
N GLU A 73 -6.22 -6.53 3.56
CA GLU A 73 -6.61 -7.88 3.11
C GLU A 73 -7.11 -8.79 4.23
N LYS A 74 -6.63 -8.58 5.47
CA LYS A 74 -7.13 -9.30 6.64
C LYS A 74 -8.58 -8.96 6.97
N VAL A 75 -8.99 -7.72 6.71
CA VAL A 75 -10.36 -7.25 6.98
C VAL A 75 -11.26 -7.51 5.78
N LEU A 76 -10.77 -7.24 4.57
CA LEU A 76 -11.48 -7.42 3.31
C LEU A 76 -10.59 -8.20 2.33
N PRO A 77 -10.78 -9.52 2.20
CA PRO A 77 -10.02 -10.33 1.25
C PRO A 77 -10.19 -9.86 -0.20
N LYS A 78 -9.12 -9.96 -1.00
CA LYS A 78 -9.09 -9.57 -2.43
C LYS A 78 -10.28 -10.08 -3.24
N ALA A 79 -10.75 -11.30 -2.95
CA ALA A 79 -11.87 -11.92 -3.64
C ALA A 79 -13.12 -11.03 -3.67
N TYR A 80 -13.31 -10.16 -2.68
CA TYR A 80 -14.50 -9.34 -2.52
C TYR A 80 -14.32 -7.88 -2.96
N TRP A 81 -13.13 -7.46 -3.39
CA TRP A 81 -12.85 -6.05 -3.67
C TRP A 81 -13.75 -5.50 -4.77
N HIS A 82 -14.00 -6.29 -5.82
CA HIS A 82 -14.89 -5.92 -6.91
C HIS A 82 -16.36 -5.71 -6.49
N GLU A 83 -16.79 -6.24 -5.33
CA GLU A 83 -18.15 -6.09 -4.81
C GLU A 83 -18.35 -4.78 -4.02
N VAL A 84 -17.26 -4.15 -3.58
CA VAL A 84 -17.29 -2.97 -2.68
C VAL A 84 -16.51 -1.76 -3.19
N VAL A 85 -15.48 -1.96 -4.03
CA VAL A 85 -14.75 -0.88 -4.69
C VAL A 85 -15.44 -0.55 -6.01
N VAL A 86 -16.33 0.45 -5.95
CA VAL A 86 -17.22 0.80 -7.06
C VAL A 86 -16.48 1.48 -8.22
N ASP A 87 -15.44 2.27 -7.94
CA ASP A 87 -14.63 2.93 -8.96
C ASP A 87 -13.56 1.96 -9.51
N ALA A 88 -13.59 1.73 -10.81
CA ALA A 88 -12.63 0.85 -11.49
C ALA A 88 -11.19 1.34 -11.39
N ASN A 89 -10.97 2.67 -11.34
CA ASN A 89 -9.65 3.25 -11.17
C ASN A 89 -9.12 3.00 -9.75
N ASP A 90 -9.97 3.10 -8.73
CA ASP A 90 -9.57 2.79 -7.36
C ASP A 90 -9.27 1.29 -7.20
N LEU A 91 -10.05 0.43 -7.85
CA LEU A 91 -9.79 -1.01 -7.89
C LEU A 91 -8.44 -1.31 -8.54
N GLU A 92 -8.16 -0.71 -9.69
CA GLU A 92 -6.88 -0.89 -10.38
C GLU A 92 -5.70 -0.37 -9.53
N ARG A 93 -5.90 0.77 -8.86
CA ARG A 93 -4.89 1.39 -8.01
C ARG A 93 -4.60 0.58 -6.75
N ILE A 94 -5.61 0.00 -6.09
CA ILE A 94 -5.37 -0.89 -4.94
C ILE A 94 -4.70 -2.20 -5.35
N LEU A 95 -5.01 -2.74 -6.53
CA LEU A 95 -4.30 -3.89 -7.11
C LEU A 95 -2.83 -3.53 -7.40
N ALA A 96 -2.55 -2.33 -7.88
CA ALA A 96 -1.19 -1.85 -8.08
C ALA A 96 -0.41 -1.72 -6.75
N TYR A 97 -1.03 -1.20 -5.67
CA TYR A 97 -0.40 -1.22 -4.34
C TYR A 97 -0.17 -2.63 -3.80
N ARG A 98 -1.10 -3.56 -4.06
CA ARG A 98 -0.94 -4.97 -3.73
C ARG A 98 0.25 -5.60 -4.47
N HIS A 99 0.43 -5.30 -5.76
CA HIS A 99 1.60 -5.74 -6.51
C HIS A 99 2.91 -5.30 -5.85
N ILE A 100 3.00 -4.05 -5.40
CA ILE A 100 4.19 -3.52 -4.71
C ILE A 100 4.42 -4.27 -3.39
N SER A 101 3.36 -4.48 -2.59
CA SER A 101 3.43 -5.26 -1.34
C SER A 101 3.94 -6.68 -1.56
N LEU A 102 3.38 -7.39 -2.54
CA LEU A 102 3.80 -8.75 -2.90
C LEU A 102 5.24 -8.79 -3.41
N SER A 103 5.62 -7.80 -4.22
CA SER A 103 6.99 -7.64 -4.73
C SER A 103 7.98 -7.41 -3.60
N GLY A 104 7.59 -6.69 -2.55
CA GLY A 104 8.38 -6.59 -1.32
C GLY A 104 8.56 -7.93 -0.64
N HIS A 105 7.48 -8.69 -0.47
CA HIS A 105 7.51 -9.98 0.22
C HIS A 105 8.38 -11.03 -0.51
N LYS A 106 8.30 -11.09 -1.84
CA LYS A 106 9.08 -12.04 -2.67
C LYS A 106 10.43 -11.49 -3.14
N GLY A 107 10.65 -10.18 -3.07
CA GLY A 107 11.95 -9.55 -3.35
C GLY A 107 13.04 -10.00 -2.39
N PHE A 108 12.68 -10.47 -1.18
CA PHE A 108 13.59 -11.12 -0.25
C PHE A 108 13.90 -12.60 -0.60
N SER A 109 13.02 -13.27 -1.35
CA SER A 109 13.22 -14.67 -1.78
C SER A 109 13.88 -14.79 -3.17
N GLY A 110 13.89 -13.70 -3.96
CA GLY A 110 14.39 -13.68 -5.33
C GLY A 110 13.37 -14.13 -6.39
N ASP A 111 12.13 -14.44 -5.98
CA ASP A 111 11.08 -14.90 -6.88
C ASP A 111 10.35 -13.73 -7.57
N ARG A 112 9.98 -13.93 -8.83
CA ARG A 112 9.21 -12.95 -9.61
C ARG A 112 7.74 -12.95 -9.18
N VAL A 113 7.19 -11.76 -8.91
CA VAL A 113 5.75 -11.56 -8.69
C VAL A 113 5.13 -11.04 -9.97
N ASN A 114 4.29 -11.85 -10.61
CA ASN A 114 3.47 -11.41 -11.74
C ASN A 114 2.05 -11.02 -11.34
N GLU A 115 1.66 -11.32 -10.11
CA GLU A 115 0.30 -11.04 -9.63
C GLU A 115 0.07 -9.53 -9.57
N ASP A 116 -1.05 -9.10 -10.15
CA ASP A 116 -1.50 -7.70 -10.25
C ASP A 116 -0.52 -6.76 -10.98
N ARG A 117 0.49 -7.31 -11.67
CA ARG A 117 1.51 -6.55 -12.40
C ARG A 117 0.91 -5.70 -13.52
N ALA A 118 -0.07 -6.23 -14.25
CA ALA A 118 -0.73 -5.51 -15.32
C ALA A 118 -1.42 -4.22 -14.80
N SER A 119 -2.09 -4.30 -13.65
CA SER A 119 -2.68 -3.12 -12.99
C SER A 119 -1.60 -2.14 -12.54
N PHE A 120 -0.48 -2.62 -12.01
CA PHE A 120 0.65 -1.74 -11.68
C PHE A 120 1.21 -1.01 -12.90
N ASP A 121 1.53 -1.74 -13.97
CA ASP A 121 2.09 -1.13 -15.19
C ASP A 121 1.11 -0.13 -15.82
N SER A 122 -0.19 -0.47 -15.84
CA SER A 122 -1.27 0.41 -16.32
C SER A 122 -1.35 1.71 -15.51
N VAL A 123 -1.41 1.61 -14.17
CA VAL A 123 -1.48 2.79 -13.28
C VAL A 123 -0.24 3.66 -13.41
N MET A 124 0.96 3.07 -13.49
CA MET A 124 2.21 3.82 -13.62
C MET A 124 2.37 4.50 -14.99
N ALA A 125 1.76 3.96 -16.05
CA ALA A 125 1.70 4.59 -17.37
C ALA A 125 0.56 5.62 -17.49
N GLY A 126 -0.41 5.57 -16.58
CA GLY A 126 -1.60 6.41 -16.58
C GLY A 126 -1.36 7.85 -16.11
N PRO A 127 -2.42 8.69 -16.13
CA PRO A 127 -2.32 10.11 -15.77
C PRO A 127 -2.06 10.36 -14.28
N ASN A 128 -2.34 9.37 -13.43
CA ASN A 128 -2.18 9.48 -11.98
C ASN A 128 -1.29 8.33 -11.46
N PRO A 129 0.03 8.33 -11.70
CA PRO A 129 0.91 7.27 -11.22
C PRO A 129 0.93 7.19 -9.69
N ILE A 130 1.43 6.07 -9.15
CA ILE A 130 1.60 5.91 -7.70
C ILE A 130 2.70 6.85 -7.21
N LEU A 131 2.35 7.76 -6.30
CA LEU A 131 3.31 8.68 -5.70
C LEU A 131 4.28 7.93 -4.78
N GLY A 132 5.55 8.33 -4.83
CA GLY A 132 6.63 7.70 -4.07
C GLY A 132 7.25 6.47 -4.73
N VAL A 133 6.86 6.10 -5.95
CA VAL A 133 7.65 5.21 -6.81
C VAL A 133 8.64 6.07 -7.60
N GLU A 134 9.95 5.93 -7.32
CA GLU A 134 11.00 6.72 -7.98
C GLU A 134 11.39 6.14 -9.34
N SER A 135 11.49 4.81 -9.39
CA SER A 135 11.81 4.08 -10.61
C SER A 135 11.31 2.65 -10.49
N PHE A 136 11.06 2.03 -11.63
CA PHE A 136 10.67 0.63 -11.66
C PHE A 136 11.11 -0.02 -12.98
N THR A 137 11.36 -1.32 -12.89
CA THR A 137 11.62 -2.19 -14.02
C THR A 137 10.75 -3.43 -13.87
N THR A 138 10.94 -4.42 -14.73
CA THR A 138 10.35 -5.75 -14.55
C THR A 138 10.90 -6.45 -13.30
N GLN A 139 12.04 -6.02 -12.75
CA GLN A 139 12.76 -6.72 -11.68
C GLN A 139 12.83 -5.96 -10.36
N LYS A 140 12.73 -4.63 -10.38
CA LYS A 140 12.87 -3.78 -9.18
C LYS A 140 11.82 -2.69 -9.19
N ILE A 141 11.30 -2.35 -8.02
CA ILE A 141 10.54 -1.12 -7.78
C ILE A 141 11.31 -0.38 -6.71
N VAL A 142 11.63 0.90 -6.93
CA VAL A 142 12.35 1.74 -5.95
C VAL A 142 11.35 2.72 -5.35
N LEU A 143 11.34 2.79 -4.02
CA LEU A 143 10.36 3.55 -3.25
C LEU A 143 11.04 4.64 -2.43
N THR A 144 10.38 5.79 -2.32
CA THR A 144 10.79 6.88 -1.42
C THR A 144 10.47 6.55 0.03
N GLU A 145 11.09 7.28 0.96
CA GLU A 145 10.77 7.22 2.39
C GLU A 145 9.33 7.67 2.71
N ASN A 146 8.72 8.46 1.83
CA ASN A 146 7.35 8.95 1.98
C ASN A 146 6.30 8.00 1.38
N PHE A 147 6.71 6.85 0.83
CA PHE A 147 5.78 5.93 0.19
C PHE A 147 4.64 5.49 1.13
N GLY A 148 4.95 5.24 2.41
CA GLY A 148 3.92 4.89 3.41
C GLY A 148 2.87 5.98 3.61
N ILE A 149 3.27 7.24 3.57
CA ILE A 149 2.36 8.40 3.63
C ILE A 149 1.45 8.42 2.41
N HIS A 150 2.00 8.22 1.20
CA HIS A 150 1.21 8.22 -0.04
C HIS A 150 0.25 7.04 -0.13
N ALA A 151 0.69 5.84 0.26
CA ALA A 151 -0.16 4.66 0.33
C ALA A 151 -1.31 4.86 1.32
N HIS A 152 -1.03 5.45 2.49
CA HIS A 152 -2.05 5.82 3.46
C HIS A 152 -3.05 6.84 2.90
N GLN A 153 -2.56 7.92 2.30
CA GLN A 153 -3.40 8.98 1.72
C GLN A 153 -4.37 8.46 0.65
N PHE A 154 -4.04 7.35 -0.02
CA PHE A 154 -4.96 6.64 -0.90
C PHE A 154 -5.89 5.70 -0.13
N LEU A 155 -5.34 4.85 0.74
CA LEU A 155 -6.09 3.78 1.38
C LEU A 155 -7.12 4.30 2.37
N TYR A 156 -6.85 5.40 3.08
CA TYR A 156 -7.77 5.94 4.08
C TYR A 156 -9.08 6.49 3.47
N PRO A 157 -9.07 7.34 2.43
CA PRO A 157 -10.31 7.71 1.73
C PRO A 157 -11.05 6.52 1.14
N LEU A 158 -10.33 5.60 0.49
CA LEU A 158 -10.92 4.38 -0.06
C LEU A 158 -11.60 3.54 1.04
N SER A 159 -10.98 3.44 2.20
CA SER A 159 -11.55 2.72 3.35
C SER A 159 -12.83 3.40 3.86
N ASN A 160 -12.90 4.72 3.88
CA ASN A 160 -14.15 5.41 4.22
C ASN A 160 -15.26 5.15 3.18
N MET A 161 -14.92 5.11 1.89
CA MET A 161 -15.88 4.78 0.84
C MET A 161 -16.40 3.35 0.96
N ILE A 162 -15.51 2.38 1.19
CA ILE A 162 -15.89 0.97 1.39
C ILE A 162 -16.75 0.82 2.65
N LEU A 163 -16.39 1.50 3.74
CA LEU A 163 -17.18 1.48 4.97
C LEU A 163 -18.61 1.97 4.73
N ALA A 164 -18.76 3.07 3.99
CA ALA A 164 -20.07 3.59 3.61
C ALA A 164 -20.84 2.61 2.71
N GLU A 165 -20.17 1.90 1.81
CA GLU A 165 -20.80 0.91 0.94
C GLU A 165 -21.26 -0.34 1.70
N ILE A 166 -20.46 -0.82 2.66
CA ILE A 166 -20.86 -1.90 3.57
C ILE A 166 -22.09 -1.48 4.38
N ALA A 167 -22.08 -0.26 4.94
CA ALA A 167 -23.18 0.25 5.76
C ALA A 167 -24.51 0.37 5.02
N LYS A 168 -24.52 0.61 3.70
CA LYS A 168 -25.76 0.65 2.89
C LYS A 168 -26.39 -0.72 2.66
N LYS A 169 -25.61 -1.79 2.77
CA LYS A 169 -26.01 -3.16 2.42
C LYS A 169 -26.39 -4.00 3.65
N ILE A 170 -26.32 -3.41 4.84
CA ILE A 170 -26.82 -3.94 6.12
C ILE A 170 -28.20 -3.34 6.38
#